data_AF-A0A2E9WXD1-F1
#
_entry.id   AF-A0A2E9WXD1-F1
#
_cell.length_a   1.000
_cell.length_b   1.000
_cell.length_c   1.000
_cell.angle_alpha   90.00
_cell.angle_beta   90.00
_cell.angle_gamma   90.00
#
_symmetry.space_group_name_H-M   'P 1'
#
loop_
_entity.id
_entity.type
_entity.pdbx_description
1 polymer ?
#
loop_
_entity_poly.entity_id
_entity_poly.type
_entity_poly.pdbx_seq_one_letter_code
_entity_poly.pdbx_strand_id
1 'polypeptide(L)'
;MIVKDGGDPGVPEAIPRTLQMMARRLGESEIDRLWVFPPLIVGRKERGLVAASCFTEDGARRLYTAPYAAERTGTSLSVENGIAEEGQAPPDRLAQVMQGVVRRSEIDLGEPRVVEIAGDSEKLRALLDEFDADLLEPVVT
;
A
#
# COMPACT_ATOMS: atom_id res chain seq x y z
N MET A 1 -4.74 -0.44 -17.21
CA MET A 1 -4.03 0.49 -18.12
C MET A 1 -3.76 1.77 -17.34
N ILE A 2 -2.61 1.86 -16.67
CA ILE A 2 -2.21 3.08 -15.99
C ILE A 2 -1.64 4.02 -17.06
N VAL A 3 -2.11 5.26 -17.04
CA VAL A 3 -1.89 6.29 -18.05
C VAL A 3 -0.42 6.69 -18.05
N LYS A 4 0.28 6.52 -19.18
CA LYS A 4 1.59 7.13 -19.42
C LYS A 4 1.38 8.59 -19.80
N ASP A 5 1.20 9.46 -18.81
CA ASP A 5 1.37 10.90 -19.00
C ASP A 5 2.81 11.26 -18.64
N GLY A 6 3.48 12.01 -19.52
CA GLY A 6 4.91 12.36 -19.47
C GLY A 6 5.33 13.29 -18.34
N GLY A 7 4.86 13.03 -17.11
CA GLY A 7 5.44 13.57 -15.89
C GLY A 7 6.70 12.79 -15.48
N ASP A 8 7.51 13.37 -14.59
CA ASP A 8 8.59 12.64 -13.93
C ASP A 8 8.01 11.34 -13.34
N PRO A 9 8.60 10.16 -13.60
CA PRO A 9 8.00 8.86 -13.27
C PRO A 9 7.93 8.58 -11.76
N GLY A 10 8.29 9.54 -10.90
CA GLY A 10 8.37 9.36 -9.46
C GLY A 10 9.37 8.28 -9.09
N VAL A 11 8.97 7.40 -8.17
CA VAL A 11 9.75 6.27 -7.72
C VAL A 11 8.86 5.02 -7.80
N PRO A 12 8.75 4.38 -8.98
CA PRO A 12 7.77 3.34 -9.24
C PRO A 12 7.90 2.10 -8.35
N GLU A 13 9.04 1.91 -7.69
CA GLU A 13 9.27 0.86 -6.70
C GLU A 13 8.53 1.08 -5.37
N ALA A 14 8.16 2.32 -5.04
CA ALA A 14 7.74 2.66 -3.68
C ALA A 14 6.47 1.93 -3.25
N ILE A 15 5.44 1.90 -4.12
CA ILE A 15 4.19 1.18 -3.88
C ILE A 15 4.40 -0.34 -3.81
N PRO A 16 4.97 -1.02 -4.82
CA PRO A 16 5.11 -2.48 -4.80
C PRO A 16 5.96 -2.97 -3.62
N ARG A 17 7.03 -2.24 -3.26
CA ARG A 17 7.86 -2.59 -2.09
C ARG A 17 7.14 -2.35 -0.76
N THR A 18 6.30 -1.33 -0.67
CA THR A 18 5.44 -1.12 0.50
C THR A 18 4.39 -2.22 0.63
N LEU A 19 3.81 -2.67 -0.49
CA LEU A 19 2.90 -3.83 -0.51
C LEU A 19 3.59 -5.12 -0.04
N GLN A 20 4.79 -5.40 -0.54
CA GLN A 20 5.60 -6.55 -0.09
C GLN A 20 5.94 -6.46 1.41
N MET A 21 6.31 -5.27 1.89
CA MET A 21 6.57 -5.05 3.32
C MET A 21 5.33 -5.35 4.17
N MET A 22 4.16 -4.84 3.77
CA MET A 22 2.91 -5.10 4.47
C MET A 22 2.55 -6.59 4.46
N ALA A 23 2.66 -7.25 3.31
CA ALA A 23 2.42 -8.69 3.18
C ALA A 23 3.28 -9.52 4.15
N ARG A 24 4.59 -9.23 4.21
CA ARG A 24 5.52 -9.92 5.12
C ARG A 24 5.24 -9.64 6.59
N ARG A 25 4.82 -8.41 6.94
CA ARG A 25 4.58 -7.99 8.33
C ARG A 25 3.24 -8.46 8.88
N LEU A 26 2.21 -8.48 8.03
CA LEU A 26 0.84 -8.79 8.42
C LEU A 26 0.49 -10.26 8.22
N GLY A 27 1.17 -10.95 7.30
CA GLY A 27 0.82 -12.29 6.85
C GLY A 27 -0.23 -12.24 5.75
N GLU A 28 0.03 -12.92 4.63
CA GLU A 28 -0.82 -12.86 3.43
C GLU A 28 -2.23 -13.39 3.69
N SER A 29 -2.36 -14.46 4.48
CA SER A 29 -3.64 -15.06 4.86
C SER A 29 -4.50 -14.15 5.74
N GLU A 30 -3.87 -13.19 6.42
CA GLU A 30 -4.55 -12.29 7.34
C GLU A 30 -5.14 -11.09 6.63
N ILE A 31 -4.63 -10.74 5.44
CA ILE A 31 -5.05 -9.53 4.70
C ILE A 31 -6.42 -9.77 4.04
N ASP A 32 -7.41 -9.00 4.47
CA ASP A 32 -8.74 -8.97 3.86
C ASP A 32 -8.77 -8.03 2.63
N ARG A 33 -8.22 -6.82 2.79
CA ARG A 33 -8.31 -5.78 1.76
C ARG A 33 -7.15 -4.82 1.83
N LEU A 34 -6.79 -4.28 0.68
CA LEU A 34 -5.77 -3.24 0.52
C LEU A 34 -6.39 -1.98 -0.10
N TRP A 35 -5.92 -0.84 0.35
CA TRP A 35 -6.19 0.48 -0.24
C TRP A 35 -4.87 1.06 -0.71
N VAL A 36 -4.72 1.21 -2.02
CA VAL A 36 -3.54 1.79 -2.65
C VAL A 36 -3.91 3.20 -3.09
N PHE A 37 -3.40 4.20 -2.38
CA PHE A 37 -3.67 5.59 -2.70
C PHE A 37 -2.74 6.06 -3.83
N PRO A 38 -3.21 6.92 -4.75
CA PRO A 38 -2.32 7.48 -5.75
C PRO A 38 -1.23 8.32 -5.07
N PRO A 39 0.03 8.19 -5.52
CA PRO A 39 1.15 8.87 -4.90
C PRO A 39 1.13 10.38 -5.17
N LEU A 40 1.72 11.15 -4.25
CA LEU A 40 2.17 12.51 -4.54
C LEU A 40 3.59 12.46 -5.10
N ILE A 41 3.74 12.81 -6.38
CA ILE A 41 5.02 12.84 -7.08
C ILE A 41 5.47 14.29 -7.26
N VAL A 42 6.72 14.57 -6.84
CA VAL A 42 7.39 15.86 -7.06
C VAL A 42 8.80 15.59 -7.56
N GLY A 43 8.98 15.66 -8.88
CA GLY A 43 10.25 15.33 -9.52
C GLY A 43 10.64 13.88 -9.26
N ARG A 44 11.82 13.66 -8.67
CA ARG A 44 12.35 12.33 -8.31
C ARG A 44 11.96 11.87 -6.90
N LYS A 45 10.96 12.50 -6.30
CA LYS A 45 10.45 12.16 -4.98
C LYS A 45 9.01 11.69 -5.10
N GLU A 46 8.70 10.67 -4.33
CA GLU A 46 7.36 10.12 -4.21
C GLU A 46 7.01 9.96 -2.74
N ARG A 47 5.78 10.26 -2.36
CA ARG A 47 5.24 9.91 -1.04
C ARG A 47 3.80 9.46 -1.18
N GLY A 48 3.38 8.58 -0.29
CA GLY A 48 2.02 8.07 -0.34
C GLY A 48 1.65 7.25 0.87
N LEU A 49 0.54 6.55 0.74
CA LEU A 49 -0.04 5.72 1.76
C LEU A 49 -0.54 4.44 1.10
N VAL A 50 -0.22 3.31 1.72
CA VAL A 50 -0.97 2.06 1.52
C VAL A 50 -1.66 1.76 2.84
N ALA A 51 -2.87 1.21 2.79
CA ALA A 51 -3.55 0.74 3.98
C ALA A 51 -4.05 -0.69 3.78
N ALA A 52 -4.20 -1.42 4.89
CA ALA A 52 -4.70 -2.78 4.91
C ALA A 52 -5.75 -2.95 6.00
N SER A 53 -6.65 -3.90 5.78
CA SER A 53 -7.48 -4.47 6.82
C SER A 53 -7.14 -5.94 6.96
N CYS A 54 -6.96 -6.40 8.19
CA CYS A 54 -6.74 -7.81 8.49
C CYS A 54 -7.91 -8.43 9.24
N PHE A 55 -8.10 -9.74 9.06
CA PHE A 55 -9.04 -10.51 9.83
C PHE A 55 -8.68 -10.48 11.33
N THR A 56 -9.71 -10.58 12.16
CA THR A 56 -9.59 -10.78 13.60
C THR A 56 -10.52 -11.93 14.02
N GLU A 57 -10.20 -12.59 15.12
CA GLU A 57 -10.95 -13.76 15.61
C GLU A 57 -12.41 -13.44 15.95
N ASP A 58 -12.71 -12.20 16.34
CA ASP A 58 -14.05 -11.71 16.70
C ASP A 58 -14.89 -11.26 15.48
N GLY A 59 -14.37 -11.45 14.26
CA GLY A 59 -15.06 -11.11 13.02
C GLY A 59 -15.00 -9.62 12.65
N ALA A 60 -14.35 -8.78 13.47
CA ALA A 60 -14.00 -7.43 13.11
C ALA A 60 -12.83 -7.42 12.08
N ARG A 61 -12.34 -6.22 11.78
CA ARG A 61 -11.19 -6.01 10.93
C ARG A 61 -10.25 -5.02 11.59
N ARG A 62 -8.99 -5.41 11.76
CA ARG A 62 -7.94 -4.52 12.25
C ARG A 62 -7.37 -3.72 11.09
N LEU A 63 -7.21 -2.41 11.27
CA LEU A 63 -6.74 -1.50 10.25
C LEU A 63 -5.28 -1.16 10.46
N TYR A 64 -4.54 -1.16 9.35
CA TYR A 64 -3.14 -0.77 9.29
C TYR A 64 -2.93 0.28 8.22
N THR A 65 -2.03 1.23 8.50
CA THR A 65 -1.51 2.21 7.54
C THR A 65 -0.03 1.98 7.35
N ALA A 66 0.44 2.22 6.13
CA ALA A 66 1.83 2.20 5.76
C ALA A 66 2.15 3.46 4.93
N PRO A 67 2.42 4.61 5.60
CA PRO A 67 2.96 5.75 4.90
C PRO A 67 4.34 5.43 4.37
N TYR A 68 4.66 5.96 3.20
CA TYR A 68 5.97 5.81 2.60
C TYR A 68 6.48 7.13 2.01
N ALA A 69 7.80 7.25 1.96
CA ALA A 69 8.51 8.29 1.24
C ALA A 69 9.65 7.63 0.45
N ALA A 70 9.84 8.05 -0.79
CA ALA A 70 10.84 7.50 -1.66
C ALA A 70 11.52 8.60 -2.48
N GLU A 71 12.81 8.42 -2.73
CA GLU A 71 13.61 9.37 -3.49
C GLU A 71 14.62 8.65 -4.38
N ARG A 72 14.78 9.14 -5.61
CA ARG A 72 15.81 8.70 -6.54
C ARG A 72 16.87 9.76 -6.75
N THR A 73 18.10 9.43 -6.34
CA THR A 73 19.27 10.33 -6.45
C THR A 73 20.37 9.66 -7.27
N GLY A 74 20.53 10.09 -8.52
CA GLY A 74 21.45 9.44 -9.45
C GLY A 74 21.03 7.99 -9.70
N THR A 75 21.88 7.03 -9.33
CA THR A 75 21.59 5.59 -9.38
C THR A 75 21.02 5.04 -8.07
N SER A 76 21.02 5.84 -6.99
CA SER A 76 20.56 5.40 -5.67
C SER A 76 19.05 5.54 -5.54
N LEU A 77 18.44 4.55 -4.89
CA LEU A 77 17.02 4.50 -4.55
C LEU A 77 16.89 4.41 -3.02
N SER A 78 16.13 5.33 -2.43
CA SER A 78 15.67 5.22 -1.04
C SER A 78 14.15 5.00 -1.04
N VAL A 79 13.70 4.01 -0.27
CA VAL A 79 12.28 3.80 0.04
C VAL A 79 12.18 3.62 1.56
N GLU A 80 11.62 4.60 2.23
CA GLU A 80 11.33 4.58 3.66
C GLU A 80 9.84 4.30 3.83
N ASN A 81 9.51 3.24 4.57
CA ASN A 81 8.13 2.93 4.92
C ASN A 81 8.04 2.43 6.37
N GLY A 82 6.88 2.69 6.97
CA GLY A 82 6.52 2.20 8.30
C GLY A 82 5.18 1.50 8.25
N ILE A 83 4.80 0.82 9.34
CA ILE A 83 3.46 0.27 9.50
C ILE A 83 2.92 0.65 10.89
N ALA A 84 1.67 1.10 10.95
CA ALA A 84 0.99 1.46 12.18
C ALA A 84 -0.40 0.83 12.24
N GLU A 85 -0.82 0.41 13.43
CA GLU A 85 -2.20 -0.03 13.71
C GLU A 85 -3.06 1.20 14.03
N GLU A 86 -4.21 1.31 13.38
CA GLU A 86 -5.14 2.44 13.51
C GLU A 86 -6.38 2.12 14.35
N GLY A 87 -6.60 0.84 14.65
CA GLY A 87 -7.72 0.33 15.42
C GLY A 87 -8.49 -0.77 14.70
N GLN A 88 -9.76 -0.98 15.10
CA GLN A 88 -10.62 -2.03 14.57
C GLN A 88 -11.99 -1.48 14.17
N ALA A 89 -12.60 -2.11 13.17
CA ALA A 89 -13.94 -1.78 12.70
C ALA A 89 -14.68 -3.04 12.25
N PRO A 90 -16.02 -3.08 12.34
CA PRO A 90 -16.79 -4.13 11.70
C PRO A 90 -16.71 -3.99 10.16
N PRO A 91 -16.86 -5.09 9.39
CA PRO A 91 -16.64 -5.08 7.94
C PRO A 91 -17.49 -4.06 7.16
N ASP A 92 -18.73 -3.82 7.60
CA ASP A 92 -19.68 -2.88 7.00
C ASP A 92 -19.25 -1.40 7.17
N ARG A 93 -18.35 -1.10 8.11
CA ARG A 93 -17.87 0.27 8.40
C ARG A 93 -16.46 0.53 7.93
N LEU A 94 -15.76 -0.46 7.37
CA LEU A 94 -14.37 -0.36 6.93
C LEU A 94 -14.10 0.86 6.05
N ALA A 95 -14.94 1.10 5.04
CA ALA A 95 -14.76 2.22 4.11
C ALA A 95 -14.82 3.58 4.82
N GLN A 96 -15.77 3.76 5.75
CA GLN A 96 -15.92 4.99 6.51
C GLN A 96 -14.76 5.20 7.50
N VAL A 97 -14.33 4.14 8.18
CA VAL A 97 -13.20 4.22 9.11
C VAL A 97 -11.91 4.53 8.35
N MET A 98 -11.70 3.91 7.18
CA MET A 98 -10.54 4.18 6.34
C MET A 98 -10.51 5.65 5.85
N GLN A 99 -11.64 6.22 5.46
CA GLN A 99 -11.73 7.66 5.16
C GLN A 99 -11.31 8.51 6.37
N GLY A 100 -11.72 8.12 7.57
CA GLY A 100 -11.31 8.78 8.82
C GLY A 100 -9.82 8.66 9.10
N VAL A 101 -9.22 7.50 8.84
CA VAL A 101 -7.78 7.22 8.99
C VAL A 101 -6.97 8.10 8.04
N VAL A 102 -7.35 8.14 6.76
CA VAL A 102 -6.67 8.95 5.73
C VAL A 102 -6.75 10.44 6.03
N ARG A 103 -7.91 10.95 6.47
CA ARG A 103 -8.04 12.36 6.85
C ARG A 103 -7.09 12.77 7.98
N ARG A 104 -6.65 11.83 8.82
CA ARG A 104 -5.69 12.07 9.91
C ARG A 104 -4.23 11.94 9.48
N SER A 105 -3.93 11.36 8.31
CA SER A 105 -2.55 11.17 7.87
C SER A 105 -1.87 12.46 7.36
N GLU A 106 -2.60 13.59 7.32
CA GLU A 106 -2.16 14.88 6.77
C GLU A 106 -1.79 14.87 5.27
N ILE A 107 -1.92 13.72 4.59
CA ILE A 107 -1.61 13.58 3.17
C ILE A 107 -2.91 13.55 2.35
N ASP A 108 -3.10 14.55 1.50
CA ASP A 108 -4.20 14.58 0.52
C ASP A 108 -3.82 13.74 -0.71
N LEU A 109 -4.21 12.46 -0.70
CA LEU A 109 -3.83 11.46 -1.69
C LEU A 109 -4.98 11.07 -2.63
N GLY A 110 -6.06 11.84 -2.71
CA GLY A 110 -7.22 11.47 -3.55
C GLY A 110 -7.87 10.13 -3.17
N GLU A 111 -8.57 9.51 -4.12
CA GLU A 111 -9.30 8.26 -3.89
C GLU A 111 -8.42 7.02 -4.09
N PRO A 112 -8.42 6.05 -3.15
CA PRO A 112 -7.63 4.83 -3.28
C PRO A 112 -8.24 3.83 -4.25
N ARG A 113 -7.37 3.07 -4.91
CA ARG A 113 -7.76 1.78 -5.48
C ARG A 113 -7.96 0.77 -4.36
N VAL A 114 -9.16 0.21 -4.28
CA VAL A 114 -9.49 -0.85 -3.32
C VAL A 114 -9.28 -2.21 -3.97
N VAL A 115 -8.48 -3.07 -3.34
CA VAL A 115 -8.20 -4.43 -3.80
C VAL A 115 -8.62 -5.42 -2.72
N GLU A 116 -9.55 -6.30 -3.04
CA GLU A 116 -9.93 -7.39 -2.14
C GLU A 116 -8.95 -8.55 -2.26
N ILE A 117 -8.36 -8.94 -1.13
CA ILE A 117 -7.43 -10.06 -1.02
C ILE A 117 -8.12 -11.26 -0.38
N ALA A 118 -8.95 -11.03 0.64
CA ALA A 118 -9.72 -12.05 1.35
C ALA A 118 -8.87 -13.26 1.82
N GLY A 119 -7.62 -13.01 2.24
CA GLY A 119 -6.66 -14.02 2.68
C GLY A 119 -6.13 -14.91 1.54
N ASP A 120 -6.42 -14.58 0.29
CA ASP A 120 -6.02 -15.35 -0.89
C ASP A 120 -4.66 -14.86 -1.41
N SER A 121 -3.62 -15.67 -1.19
CA SER A 121 -2.26 -15.37 -1.65
C SER A 121 -2.16 -15.26 -3.17
N GLU A 122 -3.04 -15.92 -3.93
CA GLU A 122 -3.07 -15.79 -5.39
C GLU A 122 -3.57 -14.42 -5.83
N LYS A 123 -4.55 -13.83 -5.11
CA LYS A 123 -5.00 -12.46 -5.39
C LYS A 123 -3.92 -11.44 -5.04
N LEU A 124 -3.19 -11.66 -3.96
CA LEU A 124 -2.07 -10.79 -3.58
C LEU A 124 -0.93 -10.88 -4.61
N ARG A 125 -0.59 -12.10 -5.04
CA ARG A 125 0.38 -12.33 -6.11
C ARG A 125 -0.05 -11.66 -7.41
N ALA A 126 -1.30 -11.83 -7.81
CA ALA A 126 -1.84 -11.19 -9.01
C ALA A 126 -1.76 -9.66 -8.95
N LEU A 127 -1.96 -9.05 -7.78
CA LEU A 127 -1.76 -7.61 -7.58
C LEU A 127 -0.28 -7.21 -7.76
N LEU A 128 0.66 -7.98 -7.22
CA LEU A 128 2.09 -7.71 -7.34
C LEU A 128 2.60 -7.92 -8.78
N ASP A 129 2.03 -8.89 -9.51
CA ASP A 129 2.34 -9.17 -10.91
C ASP A 129 1.87 -8.05 -11.88
N GLU A 130 1.08 -7.08 -11.40
CA GLU A 130 0.77 -5.87 -12.18
C GLU A 130 1.96 -4.92 -12.29
N PHE A 131 2.99 -5.09 -11.44
CA PHE A 131 4.22 -4.30 -11.44
C PHE A 131 5.34 -5.06 -12.16
N ASP A 132 6.23 -4.32 -12.83
CA ASP A 132 7.42 -4.93 -13.43
C ASP A 132 8.28 -5.58 -12.34
N ALA A 133 8.79 -6.78 -12.63
CA ALA A 133 9.48 -7.61 -11.63
C ALA A 133 10.77 -6.97 -11.08
N ASP A 134 11.38 -6.04 -11.82
CA ASP A 134 12.56 -5.28 -11.39
C ASP A 134 12.24 -4.16 -10.37
N LEU A 135 10.96 -3.81 -10.21
CA LEU A 135 10.50 -2.84 -9.21
C LEU A 135 10.33 -3.46 -7.82
N LEU A 136 10.09 -4.76 -7.77
CA LEU A 136 9.89 -5.53 -6.55
C LEU A 136 11.22 -5.73 -5.81
N GLU A 137 11.15 -5.88 -4.49
CA GLU A 137 12.27 -6.42 -3.73
C GLU A 137 12.47 -7.91 -4.09
N PRO A 138 13.72 -8.35 -4.26
CA PRO A 138 14.02 -9.75 -4.46
C PRO A 138 13.56 -10.56 -3.24
N VAL A 139 12.93 -11.71 -3.51
CA VAL A 139 12.60 -12.68 -2.48
C VAL A 139 13.91 -13.24 -1.93
N VAL A 140 14.27 -12.86 -0.70
CA VAL A 140 15.41 -13.48 -0.01
C VAL A 140 14.92 -14.83 0.52
N THR A 141 15.26 -15.90 -0.20
CA THR A 141 15.05 -17.30 0.21
C THR A 141 16.00 -17.71 1.33
#